data_AF-A0A926JWP2-F1
#
_entry.id   AF-A0A926JWP2-F1
#
_cell.length_a   1.000
_cell.length_b   1.000
_cell.length_c   1.000
_cell.angle_alpha   90.00
_cell.angle_beta   90.00
_cell.angle_gamma   90.00
#
_symmetry.space_group_name_H-M   'P 1'
#
loop_
_entity.id
_entity.type
_entity.pdbx_description
1 polymer ?
#
loop_
_entity_poly.entity_id
_entity_poly.type
_entity_poly.pdbx_seq_one_letter_code
_entity_poly.pdbx_strand_id
1 'polypeptide(L)' 'MARQTVIHLVDDVDGEPADETVRLELDRRGYEIDLSRENAARLRAQLEPWIAAARRTSGRRRRSR' A
#
# COMPACT_ATOMS: atom_id res chain seq x y z
N MET A 1 28.79 -12.19 27.73
CA MET A 1 27.42 -11.67 27.59
C MET A 1 27.09 -11.64 26.10
N ALA A 2 25.86 -11.98 25.70
CA ALA A 2 25.43 -11.97 24.29
C ALA A 2 24.12 -11.18 24.13
N ARG A 3 23.96 -10.46 23.02
CA ARG A 3 22.77 -9.66 22.68
C ARG A 3 22.29 -10.07 21.30
N GLN A 4 20.98 -10.31 21.17
CA GLN A 4 20.29 -10.51 19.89
C GLN A 4 19.37 -9.31 19.63
N THR A 5 19.31 -8.84 18.39
CA THR A 5 18.38 -7.79 17.95
C THR A 5 17.56 -8.36 16.81
N VAL A 6 16.23 -8.28 16.92
CA VAL A 6 15.28 -8.76 15.91
C VAL A 6 14.55 -7.55 15.34
N ILE A 7 14.49 -7.48 14.01
CA ILE A 7 13.79 -6.42 13.28
C ILE A 7 12.57 -7.06 12.64
N HIS A 8 11.40 -6.47 12.88
CA HIS A 8 10.12 -6.91 12.31
C HIS A 8 9.53 -5.80 11.46
N LEU A 9 8.92 -6.18 10.34
CA LEU A 9 7.99 -5.32 9.62
C LEU A 9 6.64 -5.42 10.34
N VAL A 10 6.04 -4.28 10.66
CA VAL A 10 4.83 -4.18 11.48
C VAL A 10 3.74 -3.50 10.67
N ASP A 11 2.52 -4.01 10.79
CA ASP A 11 1.32 -3.45 10.18
C ASP A 11 0.97 -2.12 10.86
N ASP A 12 0.89 -1.07 10.07
CA ASP A 12 0.66 0.30 10.56
C ASP A 12 -0.75 0.51 11.15
N VAL A 13 -1.68 -0.43 10.94
CA VAL A 13 -3.09 -0.31 11.37
C VAL A 13 -3.33 -1.01 12.71
N ASP A 14 -2.80 -2.20 12.91
CA ASP A 14 -3.08 -3.03 14.10
C ASP A 14 -1.84 -3.44 14.90
N GLY A 15 -0.63 -3.21 14.38
CA GLY A 15 0.63 -3.54 15.06
C GLY A 15 1.05 -5.00 14.96
N GLU A 16 0.34 -5.83 14.19
CA GLU A 16 0.71 -7.22 13.91
C GLU A 16 1.81 -7.30 12.83
N PRO A 17 2.40 -8.48 12.53
CA PRO A 17 3.39 -8.60 11.47
C PRO A 17 2.84 -8.19 10.09
N ALA A 18 3.54 -7.30 9.40
CA ALA A 18 3.20 -6.93 8.03
C ALA A 18 3.86 -7.84 6.98
N ASP A 19 3.18 -7.97 5.84
CA ASP A 19 3.58 -8.80 4.71
C ASP A 19 4.03 -7.96 3.49
N GLU A 20 3.46 -6.78 3.29
CA GLU A 20 3.73 -5.93 2.13
C GLU A 20 3.55 -4.43 2.41
N THR A 21 4.32 -3.60 1.71
CA THR A 21 4.12 -2.14 1.64
C THR A 21 3.19 -1.80 0.48
N VAL A 22 2.07 -1.14 0.75
CA VAL A 22 1.12 -0.66 -0.27
C VAL A 22 1.34 0.83 -0.54
N ARG A 23 1.47 1.18 -1.83
CA ARG A 23 1.50 2.57 -2.29
C ARG A 23 0.11 3.02 -2.70
N LEU A 24 -0.29 4.22 -2.26
CA LEU A 24 -1.54 4.86 -2.65
C LEU A 24 -1.37 6.36 -2.79
N GLU A 25 -2.28 7.00 -3.52
CA GLU A 25 -2.26 8.44 -3.77
C GLU A 25 -3.67 9.01 -3.57
N LEU A 26 -3.77 10.11 -2.82
CA LEU A 26 -5.00 10.87 -2.65
C LEU A 26 -4.68 12.35 -2.77
N ASP A 27 -5.44 13.08 -3.59
CA ASP A 27 -5.24 14.52 -3.83
C ASP A 27 -3.79 14.90 -4.18
N ARG A 28 -3.14 14.07 -5.00
CA ARG A 28 -1.73 14.20 -5.43
C ARG A 28 -0.69 14.05 -4.31
N ARG A 29 -1.09 13.54 -3.16
CA ARG A 29 -0.20 13.17 -2.06
C ARG A 29 0.02 11.67 -2.10
N GLY A 30 1.26 11.25 -2.27
CA GLY A 30 1.66 9.84 -2.21
C GLY A 30 1.84 9.39 -0.76
N TYR A 31 1.38 8.19 -0.47
CA TYR A 31 1.48 7.53 0.83
C TYR A 31 2.01 6.11 0.64
N GLU A 32 2.69 5.61 1.67
CA GLU A 32 3.08 4.22 1.83
C GLU A 32 2.51 3.74 3.17
N ILE A 33 2.10 2.48 3.23
CA ILE A 33 1.59 1.83 4.43
C ILE A 33 2.02 0.37 4.43
N ASP A 34 2.61 -0.09 5.52
CA ASP A 34 2.99 -1.48 5.72
C ASP A 34 1.79 -2.24 6.30
N LEU A 35 1.40 -3.34 5.63
CA LEU A 35 0.18 -4.08 5.95
C LEU A 35 0.41 -5.59 5.90
N SER A 36 -0.29 -6.31 6.76
CA SER A 36 -0.58 -7.73 6.62
C SER A 36 -1.35 -8.00 5.32
N ARG A 37 -1.30 -9.23 4.82
CA ARG A 37 -2.02 -9.65 3.61
C ARG A 37 -3.53 -9.39 3.71
N GLU A 38 -4.10 -9.59 4.90
CA GLU A 38 -5.53 -9.34 5.15
C GLU A 38 -5.87 -7.85 5.06
N ASN A 39 -5.10 -6.99 5.75
CA ASN A 39 -5.35 -5.56 5.72
C ASN A 39 -5.08 -4.96 4.34
N ALA A 40 -4.08 -5.45 3.61
CA ALA A 40 -3.81 -5.04 2.24
C ALA A 40 -4.97 -5.42 1.29
N ALA A 41 -5.55 -6.61 1.45
CA ALA A 41 -6.75 -7.03 0.71
C ALA A 41 -7.97 -6.16 1.07
N ARG A 42 -8.16 -5.86 2.36
CA ARG A 42 -9.23 -4.98 2.85
C ARG A 42 -9.14 -3.57 2.24
N LEU A 43 -7.95 -2.98 2.22
CA LEU A 43 -7.71 -1.66 1.61
C LEU A 43 -8.11 -1.66 0.13
N ARG A 44 -7.65 -2.65 -0.65
CA ARG A 44 -7.97 -2.76 -2.07
C ARG A 44 -9.48 -2.93 -2.31
N ALA A 45 -10.13 -3.77 -1.51
CA ALA A 45 -11.58 -3.99 -1.61
C ALA A 45 -12.39 -2.73 -1.30
N GLN A 46 -11.96 -1.91 -0.32
CA GLN A 46 -12.62 -0.64 0.01
C GLN A 46 -12.48 0.42 -1.09
N LEU A 47 -11.36 0.39 -1.83
CA LEU A 47 -11.12 1.31 -2.94
C LEU A 47 -11.79 0.87 -4.26
N GLU A 48 -12.11 -0.41 -4.41
CA GLU A 48 -12.63 -1.01 -5.64
C GLU A 48 -13.85 -0.27 -6.24
N PRO A 49 -14.89 0.13 -5.48
CA PRO A 49 -16.05 0.82 -6.07
C PRO A 49 -15.68 2.15 -6.73
N TRP A 50 -14.72 2.88 -6.15
CA TRP A 50 -14.25 4.16 -6.66
C TRP A 50 -13.37 3.96 -7.89
N ILE A 51 -12.49 2.96 -7.85
CA ILE A 51 -11.62 2.60 -8.97
C ILE A 51 -12.45 2.17 -10.18
N ALA A 52 -13.49 1.35 -9.98
CA ALA A 52 -14.37 0.87 -11.03
C ALA A 52 -15.14 2.01 -11.72
N ALA A 53 -15.52 3.06 -10.99
CA ALA A 53 -16.19 4.23 -11.54
C ALA A 53 -15.22 5.28 -12.14
N ALA A 54 -13.95 5.26 -11.74
CA ALA A 54 -12.96 6.24 -12.15
C ALA A 54 -12.32 5.90 -13.50
N ARG A 55 -11.79 6.95 -14.16
CA ARG A 55 -10.93 6.78 -15.34
C ARG A 55 -9.47 6.82 -14.94
N ARG A 56 -8.64 5.95 -15.51
CA ARG A 56 -7.19 5.98 -15.33
C ARG A 56 -6.62 7.27 -15.93
N THR A 57 -5.98 8.09 -15.10
CA THR A 57 -5.32 9.34 -15.54
C THR A 57 -3.93 9.08 -16.14
N SER A 58 -3.26 8.02 -15.70
CA SER A 58 -1.96 7.56 -16.22
C SER A 58 -2.11 6.40 -17.20
N GLY A 59 -2.84 6.66 -18.29
CA GLY A 59 -3.15 5.69 -19.35
C GLY A 59 -2.43 5.94 -20.68
N ARG A 60 -1.34 6.72 -20.72
CA ARG A 60 -0.45 6.78 -21.87
C ARG A 60 0.90 7.32 -21.42
N ARG A 61 1.86 6.44 -21.14
CA ARG A 61 3.26 6.84 -21.34
C ARG A 61 3.35 7.20 -22.82
N ARG A 62 3.33 8.51 -23.12
CA ARG A 62 3.82 9.00 -24.40
C ARG A 62 5.25 8.46 -24.49
N ARG A 63 5.43 7.31 -25.15
CA ARG A 63 6.65 7.07 -25.92
C ARG A 63 6.60 8.13 -27.00
N SER A 64 7.18 9.29 -26.72
CA SER A 64 7.43 10.29 -27.74
C SER A 64 8.77 10.93 -27.47
N ARG A 65 9.75 10.35 -28.15
CA ARG A 65 11.07 10.85 -28.55
C ARG A 65 12.07 11.09 -27.43
#